data_AF-A0A239QSY1-F1
#
_entry.id   AF-A0A239QSY1-F1
#
_cell.length_a   1.000
_cell.length_b   1.000
_cell.length_c   1.000
_cell.angle_alpha   90.00
_cell.angle_beta   90.00
_cell.angle_gamma   90.00
#
_symmetry.space_group_name_H-M   'P 1'
#
loop_
_entity.id
_entity.type
_entity.pdbx_description
1 polymer ?
#
loop_
_entity_poly.entity_id
_entity_poly.type
_entity_poly.pdbx_seq_one_letter_code
_entity_poly.pdbx_strand_id
1 'polypeptide(L)'
;MMQLTGYETIGPAGFGANGTAWNVRAADGTPGVAIHTAAAAERLAMLQALHHPNLPEIRSVHRASEGGVVVMELVPGPRLGTVLGARAWASPGEVAGLWRGLGDALAALHYRGITHGDVSPANIVMADGARPVLIDIAGHAGAELGHAGFIPPEGVAGSLEARDVWALARTLLWASGDDQRVRAALGRALAADPEARPSAREFAVRWQELGQAVPLQLPSISRLAEAGMRNDDGETWLSPTQPMPRWWRPVAVSAAVGIGIGVGAVLIGTPGPGGESPSAQTRIAELIGARDRAIEQLDPESLESVFVANAPSAAADRTLIAQLATQEITVEGYQTLIHSIEVVQDERGGLTAELEISPSSYERILPDGARETIAAGSSRCVRLIVTDGLISAIEGCT
;
A
#
# COMPACT_ATOMS: atom_id res chain seq x y z
N MET A 1 -24.69 -5.43 -7.96
CA MET A 1 -24.47 -6.35 -6.82
C MET A 1 -24.08 -7.69 -7.39
N MET A 2 -22.88 -8.19 -7.09
CA MET A 2 -22.38 -9.45 -7.65
C MET A 2 -23.21 -10.62 -7.10
N GLN A 3 -23.82 -11.44 -7.94
CA GLN A 3 -24.48 -12.68 -7.50
C GLN A 3 -23.51 -13.85 -7.66
N LEU A 4 -23.09 -14.43 -6.52
CA LEU A 4 -22.25 -15.63 -6.48
C LEU A 4 -23.09 -16.81 -5.99
N THR A 5 -23.19 -17.86 -6.80
CA THR A 5 -23.91 -19.07 -6.42
C THR A 5 -23.25 -19.70 -5.18
N GLY A 6 -24.02 -19.88 -4.11
CA GLY A 6 -23.54 -20.47 -2.85
C GLY A 6 -22.95 -19.49 -1.84
N TYR A 7 -22.92 -18.18 -2.17
CA TYR A 7 -22.37 -17.15 -1.29
C TYR A 7 -23.31 -15.94 -1.16
N GLU A 8 -23.44 -15.43 0.06
CA GLU A 8 -24.04 -14.13 0.38
C GLU A 8 -22.94 -13.05 0.32
N THR A 9 -23.13 -12.01 -0.48
CA THR A 9 -22.24 -10.84 -0.49
C THR A 9 -22.60 -9.91 0.66
N ILE A 10 -21.64 -9.68 1.57
CA ILE A 10 -21.82 -8.86 2.76
C ILE A 10 -21.55 -7.37 2.45
N GLY A 11 -20.46 -7.09 1.74
CA GLY A 11 -20.01 -5.72 1.46
C GLY A 11 -18.59 -5.70 0.89
N PRO A 12 -18.04 -4.52 0.56
CA PRO A 12 -16.66 -4.40 0.13
C PRO A 12 -15.70 -4.86 1.23
N ALA A 13 -14.57 -5.43 0.81
CA ALA A 13 -13.43 -5.89 1.61
C ALA A 13 -12.15 -5.11 1.28
N GLY A 14 -12.26 -4.10 0.41
CA GLY A 14 -11.14 -3.29 -0.06
C GLY A 14 -11.19 -3.05 -1.58
N PHE A 15 -10.39 -2.08 -2.00
CA PHE A 15 -10.17 -1.72 -3.40
C PHE A 15 -8.68 -1.92 -3.70
N GLY A 16 -8.37 -2.80 -4.66
CA GLY A 16 -7.01 -3.00 -5.16
C GLY A 16 -6.90 -2.54 -6.61
N ALA A 17 -5.68 -2.57 -7.16
CA ALA A 17 -5.38 -2.21 -8.55
C ALA A 17 -6.22 -2.98 -9.60
N ASN A 18 -6.83 -4.11 -9.21
CA ASN A 18 -7.54 -5.05 -10.08
C ASN A 18 -9.05 -5.12 -9.81
N GLY A 19 -9.58 -4.22 -8.96
CA GLY A 19 -11.00 -4.10 -8.67
C GLY A 19 -11.36 -4.23 -7.19
N THR A 20 -12.66 -4.28 -6.91
CA THR A 20 -13.20 -4.38 -5.55
C THR A 20 -13.15 -5.83 -5.06
N ALA A 21 -12.47 -6.04 -3.93
CA ALA A 21 -12.60 -7.27 -3.14
C ALA A 21 -13.92 -7.21 -2.35
N TRP A 22 -14.61 -8.33 -2.22
CA TRP A 22 -15.90 -8.41 -1.54
C TRP A 22 -15.85 -9.41 -0.40
N ASN A 23 -16.32 -9.00 0.77
CA ASN A 23 -16.61 -9.89 1.88
C ASN A 23 -17.82 -10.75 1.50
N VAL A 24 -17.66 -12.06 1.59
CA VAL A 24 -18.71 -13.03 1.30
C VAL A 24 -18.88 -14.02 2.45
N ARG A 25 -20.06 -14.60 2.54
CA ARG A 25 -20.38 -15.67 3.49
C ARG A 25 -20.89 -16.89 2.73
N ALA A 26 -20.29 -18.06 2.96
CA ALA A 26 -20.82 -19.31 2.45
C ALA A 26 -22.14 -19.68 3.15
N ALA A 27 -22.92 -20.60 2.56
CA ALA A 27 -24.20 -21.04 3.12
C ALA A 27 -24.09 -21.65 4.53
N ASP A 28 -22.93 -22.20 4.90
CA ASP A 28 -22.64 -22.75 6.24
C ASP A 28 -22.19 -21.67 7.25
N GLY A 29 -22.17 -20.40 6.85
CA GLY A 29 -21.75 -19.27 7.68
C GLY A 29 -20.26 -18.92 7.57
N THR A 30 -19.46 -19.70 6.85
CA THR A 30 -18.02 -19.49 6.75
C THR A 30 -17.68 -18.19 5.99
N PRO A 31 -16.88 -17.28 6.58
CA PRO A 31 -16.48 -16.03 5.91
C PRO A 31 -15.42 -16.27 4.84
N GLY A 32 -15.45 -15.49 3.77
CA GLY A 32 -14.47 -15.52 2.69
C GLY A 32 -14.35 -14.17 1.98
N VAL A 33 -13.39 -14.08 1.05
CA VAL A 33 -13.16 -12.92 0.20
C VAL A 33 -13.33 -13.32 -1.25
N ALA A 34 -14.10 -12.55 -2.01
CA ALA A 34 -14.31 -12.74 -3.45
C ALA A 34 -13.61 -11.62 -4.23
N ILE A 35 -12.78 -11.99 -5.20
CA ILE A 35 -12.00 -11.07 -6.01
C ILE A 35 -12.30 -11.31 -7.49
N HIS A 36 -12.58 -10.23 -8.22
CA HIS A 36 -12.63 -10.25 -9.68
C HIS A 36 -11.21 -10.34 -10.23
N THR A 37 -11.03 -11.17 -11.25
CA THR A 37 -9.74 -11.36 -11.89
C THR A 37 -9.90 -11.54 -13.38
N ALA A 38 -8.98 -10.97 -14.15
CA ALA A 38 -8.87 -11.20 -15.60
C ALA A 38 -8.17 -12.52 -15.93
N ALA A 39 -7.84 -13.35 -14.93
CA ALA A 39 -7.15 -14.62 -15.11
C ALA A 39 -7.85 -15.56 -16.10
N ALA A 40 -7.05 -16.13 -17.01
CA ALA A 40 -7.50 -17.18 -17.91
C ALA A 40 -7.99 -18.42 -17.13
N ALA A 41 -8.94 -19.15 -17.71
CA ALA A 41 -9.57 -20.31 -17.10
C ALA A 41 -8.58 -21.41 -16.66
N GLU A 42 -7.45 -21.54 -17.36
CA GLU A 42 -6.37 -22.48 -17.01
C GLU A 42 -5.68 -22.10 -15.70
N ARG A 43 -5.31 -20.82 -15.53
CA ARG A 43 -4.74 -20.28 -14.28
C ARG A 43 -5.71 -20.46 -13.11
N LEU A 44 -6.99 -20.18 -13.34
CA LEU A 44 -8.04 -20.36 -12.34
C LEU A 44 -8.15 -21.83 -11.87
N ALA A 45 -8.02 -22.79 -12.77
CA ALA A 45 -8.04 -24.22 -12.41
C ALA A 45 -6.80 -24.64 -11.62
N MET A 46 -5.62 -24.10 -11.96
CA MET A 46 -4.38 -24.36 -11.22
C MET A 46 -4.43 -23.82 -9.78
N LEU A 47 -5.05 -22.65 -9.59
CA LEU A 47 -5.26 -22.04 -8.28
C LEU A 47 -6.13 -22.91 -7.35
N GLN A 48 -7.18 -23.56 -7.87
CA GLN A 48 -8.04 -24.46 -7.07
C GLN A 48 -7.32 -25.68 -6.48
N ALA A 49 -6.26 -26.15 -7.14
CA ALA A 49 -5.50 -27.32 -6.70
C ALA A 49 -4.35 -26.96 -5.73
N LEU A 50 -4.19 -25.68 -5.39
CA LEU A 50 -3.12 -25.18 -4.55
C LEU A 50 -3.54 -25.16 -3.08
N HIS A 51 -2.85 -25.96 -2.27
CA HIS A 51 -2.99 -25.97 -0.82
C HIS A 51 -1.61 -25.75 -0.21
N HIS A 52 -1.46 -24.69 0.58
CA HIS A 52 -0.20 -24.38 1.25
C HIS A 52 -0.49 -23.60 2.56
N PRO A 53 0.19 -23.91 3.68
CA PRO A 53 -0.03 -23.23 4.96
C PRO A 53 0.41 -21.76 4.98
N ASN A 54 0.95 -21.21 3.91
CA ASN A 54 1.32 -19.79 3.83
C ASN A 54 0.64 -19.08 2.64
N LEU A 55 -0.45 -19.67 2.12
CA LEU A 55 -1.33 -19.11 1.09
C LEU A 55 -2.79 -19.29 1.53
N PRO A 56 -3.71 -18.39 1.13
CA PRO A 56 -5.14 -18.58 1.35
C PRO A 56 -5.66 -19.82 0.62
N GLU A 57 -6.57 -20.55 1.26
CA GLU A 57 -7.30 -21.62 0.58
C GLU A 57 -8.23 -21.05 -0.50
N ILE A 58 -8.12 -21.55 -1.73
CA ILE A 58 -9.08 -21.25 -2.80
C ILE A 58 -10.29 -22.16 -2.65
N ARG A 59 -11.44 -21.57 -2.27
CA ARG A 59 -12.66 -22.34 -2.01
C ARG A 59 -13.47 -22.61 -3.26
N SER A 60 -13.56 -21.61 -4.14
CA SER A 60 -14.30 -21.75 -5.38
C SER A 60 -13.84 -20.75 -6.43
N VAL A 61 -14.08 -21.09 -7.69
CA VAL A 61 -13.80 -20.23 -8.83
C VAL A 61 -15.04 -20.24 -9.71
N HIS A 62 -15.54 -19.04 -10.02
CA HIS A 62 -16.67 -18.81 -10.90
C HIS A 62 -16.18 -18.14 -12.17
N ARG A 63 -16.54 -18.67 -13.34
CA ARG A 63 -16.21 -18.04 -14.62
C ARG A 63 -17.18 -16.90 -14.91
N ALA A 64 -16.68 -15.83 -15.50
CA ALA A 64 -17.47 -14.70 -15.96
C ALA A 64 -17.19 -14.44 -17.45
N SER A 65 -17.96 -13.54 -18.10
CA SER A 65 -17.74 -13.17 -19.50
C SER A 65 -16.40 -12.46 -19.74
N GLU A 66 -15.90 -11.73 -18.74
CA GLU A 66 -14.61 -11.03 -18.76
C GLU A 66 -13.74 -11.49 -17.58
N GLY A 67 -13.22 -12.72 -17.66
CA GLY A 67 -12.37 -13.33 -16.62
C GLY A 67 -13.14 -14.23 -15.66
N GLY A 68 -12.97 -14.02 -14.35
CA GLY A 68 -13.62 -14.83 -13.33
C GLY A 68 -13.67 -14.16 -11.96
N VAL A 69 -14.31 -14.86 -11.03
CA VAL A 69 -14.33 -14.52 -9.61
C VAL A 69 -13.72 -15.67 -8.84
N VAL A 70 -12.72 -15.37 -8.02
CA VAL A 70 -12.09 -16.32 -7.11
C VAL A 70 -12.59 -16.04 -5.71
N VAL A 71 -13.17 -17.04 -5.05
CA VAL A 71 -13.51 -16.98 -3.64
C VAL A 71 -12.46 -17.74 -2.84
N MET A 72 -11.86 -17.05 -1.89
CA MET A 72 -10.81 -17.58 -1.03
C MET A 72 -11.14 -17.44 0.44
N GLU A 73 -10.38 -18.13 1.27
CA GLU A 73 -10.34 -17.96 2.71
C GLU A 73 -10.12 -16.49 3.09
N LEU A 74 -10.93 -15.98 4.03
CA LEU A 74 -10.61 -14.75 4.74
C LEU A 74 -9.55 -15.06 5.80
N VAL A 75 -8.33 -14.59 5.60
CA VAL A 75 -7.21 -14.82 6.52
C VAL A 75 -7.24 -13.76 7.63
N PRO A 76 -7.53 -14.12 8.90
CA PRO A 76 -7.58 -13.14 9.98
C PRO A 76 -6.18 -12.79 10.47
N GLY A 77 -5.89 -11.50 10.62
CA GLY A 77 -4.63 -11.02 11.21
C GLY A 77 -4.24 -9.62 10.73
N PRO A 78 -3.27 -8.98 11.40
CA PRO A 78 -2.71 -7.72 10.92
C PRO A 78 -1.80 -7.96 9.71
N ARG A 79 -1.73 -7.00 8.80
CA ARG A 79 -0.75 -7.00 7.70
C ARG A 79 0.67 -6.78 8.25
N LEU A 80 1.67 -7.33 7.57
CA LEU A 80 3.08 -7.16 7.93
C LEU A 80 3.47 -5.66 7.98
N GLY A 81 2.97 -4.87 7.01
CA GLY A 81 3.09 -3.41 6.99
C GLY A 81 2.67 -2.75 8.30
N THR A 82 1.47 -3.07 8.78
CA THR A 82 0.92 -2.56 10.05
C THR A 82 1.73 -3.00 11.26
N VAL A 83 2.17 -4.27 11.27
CA VAL A 83 2.95 -4.83 12.37
C VAL A 83 4.27 -4.08 12.54
N LEU A 84 5.03 -3.88 11.46
CA LEU A 84 6.33 -3.21 11.55
C LEU A 84 6.20 -1.68 11.67
N GLY A 85 5.11 -1.10 11.16
CA GLY A 85 4.75 0.30 11.48
C GLY A 85 4.53 0.53 12.98
N ALA A 86 4.04 -0.49 13.72
CA ALA A 86 3.76 -0.38 15.15
C ALA A 86 4.96 -0.67 16.08
N ARG A 87 6.03 -1.32 15.60
CA ARG A 87 7.17 -1.71 16.46
C ARG A 87 8.56 -1.66 15.82
N ALA A 88 8.70 -1.01 14.66
CA ALA A 88 9.92 -0.96 13.86
C ALA A 88 10.30 -2.33 13.25
N TRP A 89 11.59 -2.61 13.10
CA TRP A 89 12.12 -3.69 12.27
C TRP A 89 12.05 -5.08 12.94
N ALA A 90 12.07 -6.11 12.09
CA ALA A 90 12.22 -7.50 12.49
C ALA A 90 13.70 -7.86 12.69
N SER A 91 13.99 -8.64 13.72
CA SER A 91 15.33 -9.21 13.93
C SER A 91 15.68 -10.26 12.85
N PRO A 92 16.97 -10.59 12.65
CA PRO A 92 17.37 -11.59 11.65
C PRO A 92 16.68 -12.96 11.80
N GLY A 93 16.40 -13.39 13.04
CA GLY A 93 15.67 -14.63 13.29
C GLY A 93 14.19 -14.54 12.92
N GLU A 94 13.56 -13.40 13.12
CA GLU A 94 12.18 -13.14 12.69
C GLU A 94 12.10 -13.05 11.16
N VAL A 95 13.07 -12.41 10.52
CA VAL A 95 13.21 -12.38 9.05
C VAL A 95 13.41 -13.80 8.51
N ALA A 96 14.20 -14.64 9.17
CA ALA A 96 14.33 -16.05 8.80
C ALA A 96 12.99 -16.80 8.92
N GLY A 97 12.17 -16.49 9.94
CA GLY A 97 10.82 -17.02 10.09
C GLY A 97 9.88 -16.61 8.96
N LEU A 98 9.89 -15.33 8.59
CA LEU A 98 9.14 -14.79 7.45
C LEU A 98 9.60 -15.44 6.13
N TRP A 99 10.91 -15.45 5.89
CA TRP A 99 11.52 -15.98 4.68
C TRP A 99 11.19 -17.46 4.49
N ARG A 100 11.26 -18.27 5.54
CA ARG A 100 10.89 -19.69 5.46
C ARG A 100 9.47 -19.89 4.94
N GLY A 101 8.48 -19.26 5.57
CA GLY A 101 7.07 -19.47 5.20
C GLY A 101 6.73 -18.88 3.82
N LEU A 102 7.22 -17.67 3.53
CA LEU A 102 6.93 -16.97 2.28
C LEU A 102 7.71 -17.56 1.09
N GLY A 103 8.95 -17.99 1.32
CA GLY A 103 9.78 -18.67 0.31
C GLY A 103 9.16 -20.01 -0.10
N ASP A 104 8.72 -20.80 0.88
CA ASP A 104 8.02 -22.08 0.61
C ASP A 104 6.70 -21.85 -0.16
N ALA A 105 5.92 -20.83 0.21
CA ALA A 105 4.71 -20.43 -0.53
C ALA A 105 5.01 -20.06 -1.99
N LEU A 106 6.04 -19.25 -2.21
CA LEU A 106 6.42 -18.80 -3.53
C LEU A 106 6.92 -19.95 -4.41
N ALA A 107 7.71 -20.85 -3.83
CA ALA A 107 8.14 -22.08 -4.51
C ALA A 107 6.95 -22.98 -4.89
N ALA A 108 5.93 -23.07 -4.03
CA ALA A 108 4.72 -23.85 -4.31
C ALA A 108 3.86 -23.26 -5.44
N LEU A 109 3.83 -21.92 -5.56
CA LEU A 109 3.20 -21.20 -6.67
C LEU A 109 3.95 -21.46 -7.99
N HIS A 110 5.27 -21.21 -8.01
CA HIS A 110 6.10 -21.36 -9.20
C HIS A 110 6.14 -22.81 -9.69
N TYR A 111 6.14 -23.79 -8.80
CA TYR A 111 6.05 -25.21 -9.17
C TYR A 111 4.79 -25.55 -9.99
N ARG A 112 3.71 -24.79 -9.84
CA ARG A 112 2.47 -24.94 -10.61
C ARG A 112 2.40 -23.99 -11.82
N GLY A 113 3.47 -23.27 -12.13
CA GLY A 113 3.49 -22.26 -13.19
C GLY A 113 2.68 -21.00 -12.86
N ILE A 114 2.40 -20.76 -11.58
CA ILE A 114 1.69 -19.57 -11.10
C ILE A 114 2.73 -18.62 -10.51
N THR A 115 2.74 -17.38 -10.97
CA THR A 115 3.48 -16.28 -10.33
C THR A 115 2.54 -15.42 -9.49
N HIS A 116 3.07 -14.82 -8.42
CA HIS A 116 2.34 -13.92 -7.55
C HIS A 116 2.13 -12.56 -8.22
N GLY A 117 3.21 -11.95 -8.71
CA GLY A 117 3.20 -10.66 -9.43
C GLY A 117 3.23 -9.44 -8.52
N ASP A 118 2.85 -9.58 -7.25
CA ASP A 118 2.76 -8.44 -6.32
C ASP A 118 3.19 -8.75 -4.88
N VAL A 119 4.38 -9.33 -4.70
CA VAL A 119 4.86 -9.65 -3.34
C VAL A 119 5.26 -8.36 -2.62
N SER A 120 4.54 -8.00 -1.57
CA SER A 120 4.79 -6.78 -0.79
C SER A 120 4.33 -6.94 0.67
N PRO A 121 4.73 -6.05 1.60
CA PRO A 121 4.24 -6.06 2.99
C PRO A 121 2.72 -5.91 3.12
N ALA A 122 2.05 -5.28 2.16
CA ALA A 122 0.60 -5.12 2.13
C ALA A 122 -0.12 -6.45 1.84
N ASN A 123 0.52 -7.34 1.07
CA ASN A 123 -0.02 -8.65 0.71
C ASN A 123 0.44 -9.78 1.64
N ILE A 124 0.95 -9.46 2.84
CA ILE A 124 1.32 -10.46 3.84
C ILE A 124 0.50 -10.25 5.10
N VAL A 125 -0.33 -11.22 5.46
CA VAL A 125 -1.10 -11.24 6.71
C VAL A 125 -0.40 -12.12 7.74
N MET A 126 -0.32 -11.64 8.98
CA MET A 126 0.19 -12.43 10.11
C MET A 126 -0.95 -13.19 10.78
N ALA A 127 -1.22 -14.41 10.31
CA ALA A 127 -2.25 -15.30 10.83
C ALA A 127 -1.80 -16.04 12.10
N ASP A 128 -2.75 -16.59 12.86
CA ASP A 128 -2.52 -17.48 14.02
C ASP A 128 -1.44 -17.00 14.99
N GLY A 129 -1.32 -15.69 15.19
CA GLY A 129 -0.39 -15.07 16.12
C GLY A 129 1.04 -14.84 15.60
N ALA A 130 1.47 -15.40 14.46
CA ALA A 130 2.78 -15.08 13.83
C ALA A 130 3.04 -15.78 12.47
N ARG A 131 2.10 -16.55 11.92
CA ARG A 131 2.26 -17.28 10.65
C ARG A 131 2.09 -16.31 9.47
N PRO A 132 3.11 -16.10 8.61
CA PRO A 132 2.94 -15.23 7.45
C PRO A 132 2.10 -15.93 6.39
N VAL A 133 1.11 -15.26 5.83
CA VAL A 133 0.27 -15.76 4.74
C VAL A 133 0.27 -14.73 3.61
N LEU A 134 0.72 -15.15 2.42
CA LEU A 134 0.79 -14.31 1.23
C LEU A 134 -0.58 -14.31 0.53
N ILE A 135 -1.27 -13.18 0.59
CA ILE A 135 -2.62 -12.98 0.05
C ILE A 135 -2.58 -12.36 -1.35
N ASP A 136 -3.74 -12.19 -1.99
CA ASP A 136 -3.91 -11.58 -3.33
C ASP A 136 -3.25 -12.33 -4.51
N ILE A 137 -3.19 -13.66 -4.39
CA ILE A 137 -2.73 -14.59 -5.45
C ILE A 137 -3.58 -14.54 -6.74
N ALA A 138 -4.81 -14.02 -6.65
CA ALA A 138 -5.76 -13.97 -7.76
C ALA A 138 -5.84 -12.58 -8.43
N GLY A 139 -5.43 -11.50 -7.76
CA GLY A 139 -5.57 -10.14 -8.26
C GLY A 139 -4.73 -9.84 -9.50
N HIS A 140 -3.50 -10.36 -9.57
CA HIS A 140 -2.49 -9.85 -10.50
C HIS A 140 -2.40 -10.58 -11.85
N ALA A 141 -3.49 -11.20 -12.31
CA ALA A 141 -3.52 -11.78 -13.65
C ALA A 141 -3.64 -10.70 -14.74
N GLY A 142 -2.57 -9.91 -14.95
CA GLY A 142 -2.48 -8.93 -16.02
C GLY A 142 -1.84 -7.58 -15.67
N ALA A 143 -1.54 -7.30 -14.40
CA ALA A 143 -0.85 -6.07 -14.00
C ALA A 143 0.67 -6.31 -13.95
N GLU A 144 1.41 -5.76 -14.92
CA GLU A 144 2.85 -6.02 -15.11
C GLU A 144 3.75 -5.32 -14.08
N LEU A 145 3.22 -4.40 -13.28
CA LEU A 145 4.04 -3.39 -12.59
C LEU A 145 4.42 -3.75 -11.14
N GLY A 146 3.71 -4.63 -10.42
CA GLY A 146 3.98 -4.95 -9.01
C GLY A 146 3.85 -3.74 -8.05
N HIS A 147 4.04 -3.94 -6.75
CA HIS A 147 3.93 -2.87 -5.75
C HIS A 147 5.15 -1.92 -5.80
N ALA A 148 4.88 -0.61 -5.79
CA ALA A 148 5.91 0.42 -5.76
C ALA A 148 6.91 0.20 -4.60
N GLY A 149 8.21 0.30 -4.89
CA GLY A 149 9.30 0.00 -3.95
C GLY A 149 9.72 -1.48 -3.87
N PHE A 150 8.95 -2.40 -4.46
CA PHE A 150 9.25 -3.84 -4.56
C PHE A 150 9.47 -4.30 -6.01
N ILE A 151 9.28 -3.40 -6.98
CA ILE A 151 9.58 -3.59 -8.39
C ILE A 151 11.09 -3.81 -8.59
N PRO A 152 11.51 -4.78 -9.41
CA PRO A 152 12.91 -4.98 -9.75
C PRO A 152 13.45 -3.92 -10.72
N PRO A 153 14.78 -3.72 -10.82
CA PRO A 153 15.38 -2.65 -11.63
C PRO A 153 15.12 -2.79 -13.13
N GLU A 154 14.86 -4.01 -13.61
CA GLU A 154 14.43 -4.27 -14.98
C GLU A 154 12.94 -3.96 -15.24
N GLY A 155 12.21 -3.50 -14.22
CA GLY A 155 10.79 -3.14 -14.30
C GLY A 155 9.93 -4.33 -14.69
N VAL A 156 9.29 -4.22 -15.86
CA VAL A 156 8.40 -5.25 -16.42
C VAL A 156 9.14 -6.31 -17.24
N ALA A 157 10.43 -6.10 -17.52
CA ALA A 157 11.24 -7.04 -18.29
C ALA A 157 11.64 -8.29 -17.47
N GLY A 158 12.04 -9.35 -18.16
CA GLY A 158 12.45 -10.60 -17.52
C GLY A 158 11.30 -11.49 -17.05
N SER A 159 11.64 -12.65 -16.47
CA SER A 159 10.64 -13.63 -16.04
C SER A 159 9.90 -13.17 -14.79
N LEU A 160 8.57 -13.31 -14.77
CA LEU A 160 7.74 -13.01 -13.58
C LEU A 160 8.23 -13.77 -12.32
N GLU A 161 8.78 -14.97 -12.48
CA GLU A 161 9.35 -15.75 -11.38
C GLU A 161 10.56 -15.05 -10.75
N ALA A 162 11.47 -14.50 -11.57
CA ALA A 162 12.62 -13.74 -11.06
C ALA A 162 12.19 -12.42 -10.40
N ARG A 163 11.09 -11.80 -10.85
CA ARG A 163 10.51 -10.61 -10.23
C ARG A 163 9.91 -10.92 -8.85
N ASP A 164 9.20 -12.02 -8.74
CA ASP A 164 8.65 -12.53 -7.48
C ASP A 164 9.75 -12.78 -6.43
N VAL A 165 10.87 -13.40 -6.84
CA VAL A 165 12.02 -13.64 -5.95
C VAL A 165 12.64 -12.33 -5.48
N TRP A 166 12.81 -11.36 -6.39
CA TRP A 166 13.27 -10.03 -6.02
C TRP A 166 12.32 -9.35 -5.04
N ALA A 167 11.02 -9.34 -5.33
CA ALA A 167 10.00 -8.67 -4.53
C ALA A 167 9.91 -9.26 -3.12
N LEU A 168 10.03 -10.59 -2.98
CA LEU A 168 10.14 -11.23 -1.67
C LEU A 168 11.44 -10.82 -0.95
N ALA A 169 12.58 -10.83 -1.63
CA ALA A 169 13.84 -10.40 -1.03
C ALA A 169 13.81 -8.93 -0.59
N ARG A 170 13.21 -8.04 -1.39
CA ARG A 170 12.99 -6.62 -1.03
C ARG A 170 12.08 -6.48 0.17
N THR A 171 11.02 -7.27 0.25
CA THR A 171 10.10 -7.32 1.40
C THR A 171 10.82 -7.73 2.68
N LEU A 172 11.67 -8.76 2.61
CA LEU A 172 12.47 -9.22 3.75
C LEU A 172 13.54 -8.20 4.17
N LEU A 173 14.18 -7.53 3.20
CA LEU A 173 15.15 -6.46 3.48
C LEU A 173 14.47 -5.26 4.13
N TRP A 174 13.35 -4.80 3.57
CA TRP A 174 12.53 -3.73 4.14
C TRP A 174 12.13 -4.04 5.59
N ALA A 175 11.69 -5.28 5.85
CA ALA A 175 11.30 -5.71 7.18
C ALA A 175 12.47 -5.67 8.19
N SER A 176 13.71 -5.84 7.73
CA SER A 176 14.92 -5.85 8.55
C SER A 176 15.53 -4.45 8.81
N GLY A 177 15.06 -3.41 8.11
CA GLY A 177 15.74 -2.11 8.10
C GLY A 177 17.14 -2.21 7.49
N ASP A 178 18.16 -1.76 8.24
CA ASP A 178 19.56 -1.69 7.78
C ASP A 178 20.45 -2.88 8.20
N ASP A 179 19.85 -4.02 8.56
CA ASP A 179 20.61 -5.18 9.01
C ASP A 179 21.53 -5.74 7.89
N GLN A 180 22.84 -5.64 8.13
CA GLN A 180 23.85 -6.02 7.14
C GLN A 180 23.91 -7.54 6.89
N ARG A 181 23.55 -8.36 7.88
CA ARG A 181 23.55 -9.81 7.75
C ARG A 181 22.39 -10.27 6.87
N VAL A 182 21.22 -9.67 7.05
CA VAL A 182 20.05 -9.87 6.18
C VAL A 182 20.36 -9.42 4.75
N ARG A 183 20.91 -8.22 4.58
CA ARG A 183 21.33 -7.69 3.27
C ARG A 183 22.30 -8.64 2.54
N ALA A 184 23.29 -9.16 3.24
CA ALA A 184 24.26 -10.09 2.66
C ALA A 184 23.62 -11.42 2.21
N ALA A 185 22.74 -12.01 3.03
CA ALA A 185 22.07 -13.27 2.70
C ALA A 185 21.16 -13.14 1.47
N LEU A 186 20.45 -12.02 1.36
CA LEU A 186 19.52 -11.71 0.27
C LEU A 186 20.21 -11.27 -1.02
N GLY A 187 21.51 -10.98 -1.00
CA GLY A 187 22.22 -10.32 -2.11
C GLY A 187 22.03 -10.96 -3.49
N ARG A 188 22.02 -12.30 -3.60
CA ARG A 188 21.75 -12.97 -4.89
C ARG A 188 20.33 -12.79 -5.41
N ALA A 189 19.34 -12.77 -4.52
CA ALA A 189 17.95 -12.54 -4.90
C ALA A 189 17.69 -11.06 -5.26
N LEU A 190 18.54 -10.16 -4.77
CA LEU A 190 18.57 -8.74 -5.09
C LEU A 190 19.57 -8.39 -6.21
N ALA A 191 19.93 -9.36 -7.05
CA ALA A 191 20.78 -9.10 -8.20
C ALA A 191 20.03 -8.27 -9.26
N ALA A 192 20.70 -7.26 -9.83
CA ALA A 192 20.12 -6.44 -10.90
C ALA A 192 19.87 -7.24 -12.18
N ASP A 193 20.71 -8.24 -12.46
CA ASP A 193 20.49 -9.22 -13.52
C ASP A 193 19.45 -10.26 -13.05
N PRO A 194 18.28 -10.39 -13.71
CA PRO A 194 17.27 -11.37 -13.34
C PRO A 194 17.75 -12.81 -13.47
N GLU A 195 18.64 -13.12 -14.43
CA GLU A 195 19.16 -14.48 -14.65
C GLU A 195 20.15 -14.92 -13.56
N ALA A 196 20.71 -13.97 -12.82
CA ALA A 196 21.59 -14.24 -11.68
C ALA A 196 20.84 -14.60 -10.39
N ARG A 197 19.50 -14.40 -10.36
CA ARG A 197 18.68 -14.67 -9.19
C ARG A 197 18.41 -16.18 -9.04
N PRO A 198 18.36 -16.71 -7.81
CA PRO A 198 17.98 -18.10 -7.59
C PRO A 198 16.51 -18.31 -7.97
N SER A 199 16.16 -19.54 -8.34
CA SER A 199 14.74 -19.94 -8.43
C SER A 199 14.06 -19.80 -7.06
N ALA A 200 12.73 -19.66 -7.01
CA ALA A 200 12.02 -19.61 -5.72
C ALA A 200 12.27 -20.86 -4.86
N ARG A 201 12.43 -22.03 -5.48
CA ARG A 201 12.77 -23.28 -4.77
C ARG A 201 14.15 -23.21 -4.11
N GLU A 202 15.15 -22.70 -4.80
CA GLU A 202 16.49 -22.52 -4.24
C GLU A 202 16.50 -21.41 -3.18
N PHE A 203 15.73 -20.34 -3.40
CA PHE A 203 15.61 -19.24 -2.47
C PHE A 203 14.92 -19.65 -1.16
N ALA A 204 13.92 -20.51 -1.23
CA ALA A 204 13.10 -20.95 -0.10
C ALA A 204 13.90 -21.67 1.01
N VAL A 205 15.07 -22.25 0.71
CA VAL A 205 15.89 -22.95 1.72
C VAL A 205 17.00 -22.08 2.31
N ARG A 206 17.27 -20.91 1.73
CA ARG A 206 18.40 -20.04 2.11
C ARG A 206 18.18 -19.22 3.38
N TRP A 207 16.97 -19.22 3.96
CA TRP A 207 16.72 -18.62 5.28
C TRP A 207 17.65 -19.14 6.38
N GLN A 208 18.16 -20.37 6.21
CA GLN A 208 19.12 -20.99 7.12
C GLN A 208 20.41 -20.19 7.28
N GLU A 209 20.76 -19.32 6.32
CA GLU A 209 21.94 -18.43 6.41
C GLU A 209 21.82 -17.40 7.55
N LEU A 210 20.59 -17.05 7.93
CA LEU A 210 20.31 -16.17 9.06
C LEU A 210 20.31 -16.91 10.42
N GLY A 211 20.35 -18.25 10.40
CA GLY A 211 20.37 -19.10 11.58
C GLY A 211 18.97 -19.57 11.99
N GLN A 212 18.66 -19.45 13.28
CA GLN A 212 17.41 -19.95 13.84
C GLN A 212 16.23 -19.05 13.46
N ALA A 213 15.25 -19.63 12.76
CA ALA A 213 13.97 -18.99 12.51
C ALA A 213 13.14 -18.91 13.80
N VAL A 214 12.64 -17.70 14.12
CA VAL A 214 11.73 -17.47 15.24
C VAL A 214 10.46 -16.77 14.77
N PRO A 215 9.31 -16.95 15.45
CA PRO A 215 8.08 -16.27 15.10
C PRO A 215 8.20 -14.75 15.26
N LEU A 216 7.62 -14.01 14.32
CA LEU A 216 7.50 -12.56 14.40
C LEU A 216 6.68 -12.16 15.63
N GLN A 217 7.25 -11.35 16.52
CA GLN A 217 6.49 -10.85 17.67
C GLN A 217 5.42 -9.87 17.21
N LEU A 218 4.17 -10.06 17.65
CA LEU A 218 3.11 -9.11 17.33
C LEU A 218 3.03 -8.02 18.42
N PRO A 219 2.95 -6.73 18.05
CA PRO A 219 2.62 -5.65 18.98
C PRO A 219 1.26 -5.90 19.64
N SER A 220 1.00 -5.20 20.76
CA SER A 220 -0.31 -5.23 21.39
C SER A 220 -1.41 -4.78 20.43
N ILE A 221 -2.63 -5.28 20.62
CA ILE A 221 -3.80 -4.94 19.79
C ILE A 221 -3.99 -3.41 19.72
N SER A 222 -3.80 -2.69 20.83
CA SER A 222 -3.89 -1.23 20.85
C SER A 222 -2.86 -0.55 19.93
N ARG A 223 -1.60 -1.01 19.94
CA ARG A 223 -0.57 -0.46 19.05
C ARG A 223 -0.80 -0.83 17.59
N LEU A 224 -1.33 -2.02 17.32
CA LEU A 224 -1.73 -2.42 15.97
C LEU A 224 -2.89 -1.56 15.46
N ALA A 225 -3.88 -1.26 16.31
CA ALA A 225 -4.99 -0.38 15.95
C ALA A 225 -4.49 1.04 15.66
N GLU A 226 -3.59 1.59 16.49
CA GLU A 226 -2.98 2.91 16.25
C GLU A 226 -2.19 2.97 14.93
N ALA A 227 -1.37 1.96 14.64
CA ALA A 227 -0.62 1.91 13.38
C ALA A 227 -1.54 1.68 12.17
N GLY A 228 -2.59 0.87 12.33
CA GLY A 228 -3.61 0.66 11.30
C GLY A 228 -4.43 1.91 10.98
N MET A 229 -4.53 2.86 11.91
CA MET A 229 -5.15 4.18 11.68
C MET A 229 -4.19 5.19 11.01
N ARG A 230 -2.86 4.94 11.04
CA ARG A 230 -1.84 5.84 10.45
C ARG A 230 -1.42 5.43 9.05
N ASN A 231 -1.46 4.14 8.76
CA ASN A 231 -1.22 3.62 7.42
C ASN A 231 -2.55 3.60 6.68
N ASP A 232 -2.85 4.66 5.93
CA ASP A 232 -4.09 4.78 5.14
C ASP A 232 -4.05 3.91 3.85
N ASP A 233 -3.54 2.68 3.98
CA ASP A 233 -3.57 1.62 2.94
C ASP A 233 -4.76 0.65 3.14
N GLY A 234 -5.73 1.03 3.99
CA GLY A 234 -6.99 0.31 4.17
C GLY A 234 -6.89 -1.10 4.78
N GLU A 235 -7.52 -1.22 5.96
CA GLU A 235 -8.22 -2.40 6.50
C GLU A 235 -7.51 -3.25 7.57
N THR A 236 -7.71 -2.82 8.82
CA THR A 236 -7.61 -3.64 10.03
C THR A 236 -8.87 -4.51 10.16
N TRP A 237 -8.74 -5.82 10.06
CA TRP A 237 -9.84 -6.76 10.33
C TRP A 237 -10.14 -6.83 11.83
N LEU A 238 -11.05 -5.98 12.31
CA LEU A 238 -11.80 -6.26 13.54
C LEU A 238 -13.14 -6.88 13.13
N SER A 239 -13.30 -8.18 13.35
CA SER A 239 -14.65 -8.76 13.41
C SER A 239 -15.34 -8.25 14.68
N PRO A 240 -16.45 -7.50 14.60
CA PRO A 240 -17.24 -7.17 15.77
C PRO A 240 -18.13 -8.38 16.08
N THR A 241 -17.73 -9.22 17.03
CA THR A 241 -18.70 -10.09 17.71
C THR A 241 -19.25 -9.36 18.92
N GLN A 242 -20.43 -8.76 18.79
CA GLN A 242 -21.30 -8.39 19.91
C GLN A 242 -22.30 -9.52 20.19
N PRO A 243 -22.92 -9.62 21.40
CA PRO A 243 -22.90 -8.67 22.50
C PRO A 243 -22.40 -9.27 23.84
N MET A 244 -21.84 -8.44 24.73
CA MET A 244 -21.69 -8.81 26.14
C MET A 244 -23.01 -8.60 26.91
N PRO A 245 -23.34 -9.44 27.91
CA PRO A 245 -24.58 -9.32 28.66
C PRO A 245 -24.63 -8.12 29.60
N ARG A 246 -25.81 -7.49 29.68
CA ARG A 246 -26.22 -6.42 30.59
C ARG A 246 -26.08 -6.82 32.06
N TRP A 247 -25.03 -6.38 32.75
CA TRP A 247 -25.04 -6.07 34.19
C TRP A 247 -23.68 -5.47 34.58
N TRP A 248 -23.70 -4.51 35.52
CA TRP A 248 -22.60 -3.67 36.04
C TRP A 248 -22.33 -2.32 35.34
N ARG A 249 -23.14 -1.33 35.75
CA ARG A 249 -22.68 0.02 36.15
C ARG A 249 -22.46 -0.01 37.68
N PRO A 250 -21.83 0.99 38.36
CA PRO A 250 -21.17 2.23 37.93
C PRO A 250 -19.73 2.34 38.55
N VAL A 251 -18.92 3.40 38.39
CA VAL A 251 -18.99 4.69 39.09
C VAL A 251 -18.47 5.81 38.19
N ALA A 252 -19.27 6.88 38.10
CA ALA A 252 -18.93 8.14 37.50
C ALA A 252 -17.90 8.90 38.35
N VAL A 253 -16.83 9.41 37.72
CA VAL A 253 -16.16 10.60 38.21
C VAL A 253 -16.39 11.70 37.19
N SER A 254 -17.30 12.59 37.55
CA SER A 254 -17.51 13.86 36.87
C SER A 254 -16.31 14.75 37.15
N ALA A 255 -15.63 15.20 36.09
CA ALA A 255 -14.92 16.46 36.10
C ALA A 255 -15.44 17.27 34.91
N ALA A 256 -16.37 18.16 35.20
CA ALA A 256 -16.74 19.24 34.30
C ALA A 256 -15.60 20.26 34.25
N VAL A 257 -15.35 20.82 33.07
CA VAL A 257 -15.24 22.26 32.77
C VAL A 257 -14.36 22.44 31.53
N GLY A 258 -14.88 23.16 30.54
CA GLY A 258 -14.09 23.78 29.48
C GLY A 258 -14.65 23.64 28.08
N ILE A 259 -15.80 24.24 27.79
CA ILE A 259 -16.14 24.62 26.42
C ILE A 259 -15.16 25.73 26.04
N GLY A 260 -14.18 25.38 25.21
CA GLY A 260 -13.30 26.30 24.52
C GLY A 260 -13.28 25.91 23.05
N ILE A 261 -13.92 26.72 22.21
CA ILE A 261 -13.72 26.72 20.77
C ILE A 261 -12.24 27.05 20.55
N GLY A 262 -11.49 26.09 20.01
CA GLY A 262 -10.05 26.20 19.81
C GLY A 262 -9.66 25.46 18.53
N VAL A 263 -9.25 26.24 17.54
CA VAL A 263 -8.50 25.88 16.33
C VAL A 263 -7.60 24.67 16.59
N GLY A 264 -7.66 23.67 15.70
CA GLY A 264 -6.80 22.48 15.74
C GLY A 264 -5.33 22.86 15.63
N ALA A 265 -4.71 23.13 16.77
CA ALA A 265 -3.27 23.23 16.91
C ALA A 265 -2.68 21.84 16.82
N VAL A 266 -1.85 21.64 15.80
CA VAL A 266 -0.91 20.53 15.69
C VAL A 266 -0.09 20.48 16.99
N LEU A 267 -0.19 19.37 17.71
CA LEU A 267 0.72 19.07 18.81
C LEU A 267 2.10 18.77 18.22
N ILE A 268 2.91 19.82 18.11
CA ILE A 268 4.33 19.75 17.83
C ILE A 268 4.97 19.00 18.99
N GLY A 269 5.48 17.80 18.72
CA GLY A 269 6.38 17.10 19.63
C GLY A 269 7.55 18.01 19.95
N THR A 270 7.85 18.17 21.23
CA THR A 270 9.02 18.94 21.68
C THR A 270 10.29 18.41 21.02
N PRO A 271 11.14 19.27 20.41
CA PRO A 271 12.33 18.82 19.71
C PRO A 271 13.34 18.28 20.74
N GLY A 272 13.76 17.03 20.55
CA GLY A 272 15.01 16.56 21.12
C GLY A 272 16.18 17.36 20.53
N PRO A 273 17.27 17.58 21.27
CA PRO A 273 18.37 18.41 20.80
C PRO A 273 19.17 17.63 19.74
N GLY A 274 18.88 17.90 18.48
CA GLY A 274 19.56 17.33 17.32
C GLY A 274 18.77 17.64 16.06
N GLY A 275 18.99 18.81 15.46
CA GLY A 275 18.30 19.25 14.24
C GLY A 275 18.74 18.43 13.03
N GLU A 276 18.03 17.34 12.74
CA GLU A 276 18.06 16.70 11.42
C GLU A 276 17.11 17.46 10.50
N SER A 277 17.63 17.97 9.38
CA SER A 277 16.80 18.56 8.33
C SER A 277 15.88 17.48 7.72
N PRO A 278 14.62 17.80 7.37
CA PRO A 278 13.72 16.85 6.74
C PRO A 278 14.34 16.19 5.51
N SER A 279 14.08 14.90 5.33
CA SER A 279 14.53 14.16 4.14
C SER A 279 14.04 14.85 2.87
N ALA A 280 14.76 14.71 1.76
CA ALA A 280 14.38 15.30 0.48
C ALA A 280 12.99 14.81 0.01
N GLN A 281 12.67 13.54 0.25
CA GLN A 281 11.36 12.94 -0.05
C GLN A 281 10.24 13.58 0.76
N THR A 282 10.47 13.82 2.06
CA THR A 282 9.49 14.49 2.94
C THR A 282 9.18 15.89 2.43
N ARG A 283 10.19 16.67 2.04
CA ARG A 283 9.99 18.02 1.48
C ARG A 283 9.18 18.03 0.20
N ILE A 284 9.42 17.07 -0.69
CA ILE A 284 8.67 16.94 -1.95
C ILE A 284 7.21 16.60 -1.67
N ALA A 285 6.94 15.64 -0.78
CA ALA A 285 5.57 15.29 -0.39
C ALA A 285 4.83 16.47 0.29
N GLU A 286 5.54 17.24 1.13
CA GLU A 286 5.00 18.44 1.76
C GLU A 286 4.61 19.51 0.72
N LEU A 287 5.45 19.75 -0.28
CA LEU A 287 5.18 20.69 -1.37
C LEU A 287 3.98 20.25 -2.22
N ILE A 288 3.90 18.98 -2.59
CA ILE A 288 2.76 18.43 -3.35
C ILE A 288 1.47 18.54 -2.54
N GLY A 289 1.49 18.18 -1.25
CA GLY A 289 0.33 18.32 -0.38
C GLY A 289 -0.08 19.78 -0.15
N ALA A 290 0.87 20.71 -0.11
CA ALA A 290 0.57 22.14 -0.04
C ALA A 290 -0.08 22.68 -1.33
N ARG A 291 0.40 22.22 -2.49
CA ARG A 291 -0.21 22.51 -3.79
C ARG A 291 -1.65 22.01 -3.86
N ASP A 292 -1.89 20.76 -3.45
CA ASP A 292 -3.23 20.15 -3.53
C ASP A 292 -4.23 20.88 -2.63
N ARG A 293 -3.82 21.27 -1.41
CA ARG A 293 -4.65 22.09 -0.51
C ARG A 293 -4.98 23.46 -1.12
N ALA A 294 -4.04 24.11 -1.80
CA ALA A 294 -4.31 25.38 -2.47
C ALA A 294 -5.35 25.24 -3.58
N ILE A 295 -5.33 24.13 -4.32
CA ILE A 295 -6.34 23.82 -5.35
C ILE A 295 -7.70 23.51 -4.72
N GLU A 296 -7.74 22.70 -3.67
CA GLU A 296 -8.99 22.35 -2.97
C GLU A 296 -9.65 23.58 -2.33
N GLN A 297 -8.86 24.48 -1.72
CA GLN A 297 -9.33 25.71 -1.09
C GLN A 297 -9.60 26.84 -2.10
N LEU A 298 -9.27 26.62 -3.39
CA LEU A 298 -9.32 27.64 -4.43
C LEU A 298 -8.54 28.92 -4.06
N ASP A 299 -7.42 28.76 -3.36
CA ASP A 299 -6.60 29.86 -2.86
C ASP A 299 -5.31 30.01 -3.70
N PRO A 300 -5.26 30.98 -4.64
CA PRO A 300 -4.09 31.18 -5.47
C PRO A 300 -2.90 31.81 -4.72
N GLU A 301 -3.10 32.44 -3.55
CA GLU A 301 -2.02 33.03 -2.74
C GLU A 301 -1.21 31.94 -2.04
N SER A 302 -1.86 30.88 -1.56
CA SER A 302 -1.18 29.71 -0.96
C SER A 302 -0.15 29.05 -1.90
N LEU A 303 -0.31 29.19 -3.23
CA LEU A 303 0.66 28.67 -4.21
C LEU A 303 2.02 29.38 -4.17
N GLU A 304 2.13 30.58 -3.58
CA GLU A 304 3.41 31.29 -3.41
C GLU A 304 4.35 30.58 -2.44
N SER A 305 3.80 29.78 -1.51
CA SER A 305 4.57 28.93 -0.59
C SER A 305 5.00 27.59 -1.20
N VAL A 306 4.57 27.31 -2.44
CA VAL A 306 4.79 26.03 -3.13
C VAL A 306 5.71 26.21 -4.33
N PHE A 307 5.53 27.28 -5.10
CA PHE A 307 6.26 27.53 -6.34
C PHE A 307 7.16 28.75 -6.26
N VAL A 308 8.30 28.71 -6.96
CA VAL A 308 9.07 29.94 -7.22
C VAL A 308 8.25 30.91 -8.07
N ALA A 309 8.56 32.20 -7.95
CA ALA A 309 7.91 33.23 -8.74
C ALA A 309 8.01 32.93 -10.25
N ASN A 310 6.88 33.02 -10.96
CA ASN A 310 6.74 32.79 -12.40
C ASN A 310 6.99 31.34 -12.90
N ALA A 311 6.96 30.33 -12.04
CA ALA A 311 6.99 28.93 -12.50
C ALA A 311 5.83 28.63 -13.48
N PRO A 312 6.08 28.02 -14.66
CA PRO A 312 5.02 27.68 -15.62
C PRO A 312 3.93 26.79 -15.01
N SER A 313 4.32 25.83 -14.16
CA SER A 313 3.40 24.93 -13.45
C SER A 313 2.47 25.69 -12.50
N ALA A 314 2.97 26.75 -11.84
CA ALA A 314 2.15 27.61 -10.99
C ALA A 314 1.09 28.39 -11.80
N ALA A 315 1.40 28.78 -13.05
CA ALA A 315 0.45 29.47 -13.91
C ALA A 315 -0.72 28.57 -14.34
N ALA A 316 -0.45 27.28 -14.58
CA ALA A 316 -1.49 26.29 -14.87
C ALA A 316 -2.43 26.10 -13.68
N ASP A 317 -1.88 25.96 -12.46
CA ASP A 317 -2.68 25.79 -11.25
C ASP A 317 -3.51 27.04 -10.92
N ARG A 318 -2.93 28.25 -11.06
CA ARG A 318 -3.69 29.50 -10.91
C ARG A 318 -4.83 29.61 -11.91
N THR A 319 -4.61 29.17 -13.15
CA THR A 319 -5.66 29.18 -14.19
C THR A 319 -6.79 28.21 -13.82
N LEU A 320 -6.45 27.02 -13.34
CA LEU A 320 -7.43 26.04 -12.87
C LEU A 320 -8.25 26.58 -11.68
N ILE A 321 -7.58 27.13 -10.67
CA ILE A 321 -8.25 27.74 -9.50
C ILE A 321 -9.18 28.86 -9.95
N ALA A 322 -8.72 29.76 -10.83
CA ALA A 322 -9.54 30.85 -11.34
C ALA A 322 -10.76 30.36 -12.12
N GLN A 323 -10.61 29.30 -12.93
CA GLN A 323 -11.72 28.70 -13.67
C GLN A 323 -12.78 28.11 -12.73
N LEU A 324 -12.35 27.31 -11.75
CA LEU A 324 -13.24 26.69 -10.77
C LEU A 324 -13.96 27.75 -9.92
N ALA A 325 -13.23 28.77 -9.45
CA ALA A 325 -13.79 29.88 -8.69
C ALA A 325 -14.80 30.70 -9.50
N THR A 326 -14.51 30.98 -10.79
CA THR A 326 -15.43 31.72 -11.68
C THR A 326 -16.72 30.93 -11.95
N GLN A 327 -16.64 29.60 -11.93
CA GLN A 327 -17.78 28.71 -12.10
C GLN A 327 -18.52 28.41 -10.78
N GLU A 328 -18.08 29.00 -9.65
CA GLU A 328 -18.61 28.73 -8.30
C GLU A 328 -18.58 27.22 -7.96
N ILE A 329 -17.57 26.49 -8.46
CA ILE A 329 -17.39 25.05 -8.22
C ILE A 329 -16.51 24.86 -7.00
N THR A 330 -17.01 24.17 -5.98
CA THR A 330 -16.20 23.72 -4.84
C THR A 330 -15.53 22.39 -5.17
N VAL A 331 -14.32 22.17 -4.65
CA VAL A 331 -13.58 20.93 -4.81
C VAL A 331 -13.43 20.26 -3.45
N GLU A 332 -13.71 18.95 -3.38
CA GLU A 332 -13.49 18.13 -2.17
C GLU A 332 -12.69 16.87 -2.52
N GLY A 333 -11.67 16.55 -1.72
CA GLY A 333 -10.87 15.33 -1.85
C GLY A 333 -9.83 15.36 -2.97
N TYR A 334 -9.44 16.55 -3.46
CA TYR A 334 -8.40 16.68 -4.48
C TYR A 334 -7.04 16.31 -3.90
N GLN A 335 -6.45 15.22 -4.39
CA GLN A 335 -5.14 14.76 -3.95
C GLN A 335 -4.32 14.26 -5.14
N THR A 336 -3.02 14.53 -5.09
CA THR A 336 -2.03 13.93 -5.96
C THR A 336 -1.44 12.72 -5.24
N LEU A 337 -1.71 11.53 -5.75
CA LEU A 337 -1.09 10.30 -5.24
C LEU A 337 0.33 10.21 -5.78
N ILE A 338 1.28 10.05 -4.88
CA ILE A 338 2.70 9.83 -5.20
C ILE A 338 2.97 8.34 -5.08
N HIS A 339 3.25 7.70 -6.21
CA HIS A 339 3.57 6.28 -6.28
C HIS A 339 5.05 6.02 -6.02
N SER A 340 5.92 6.93 -6.47
CA SER A 340 7.36 6.84 -6.25
C SER A 340 8.02 8.23 -6.19
N ILE A 341 9.17 8.31 -5.50
CA ILE A 341 10.03 9.49 -5.47
C ILE A 341 11.49 9.04 -5.56
N GLU A 342 12.10 9.28 -6.72
CA GLU A 342 13.53 9.09 -6.94
C GLU A 342 14.24 10.43 -6.88
N VAL A 343 14.97 10.67 -5.79
CA VAL A 343 15.69 11.92 -5.59
C VAL A 343 17.05 11.86 -6.28
N VAL A 344 17.25 12.76 -7.24
CA VAL A 344 18.52 13.02 -7.92
C VAL A 344 19.08 14.34 -7.37
N GLN A 345 19.97 14.27 -6.39
CA GLN A 345 20.64 15.47 -5.87
C GLN A 345 21.63 16.02 -6.90
N ASP A 346 21.56 17.33 -7.17
CA ASP A 346 22.61 18.06 -7.90
C ASP A 346 23.77 18.38 -6.93
N GLU A 347 25.01 18.25 -7.41
CA GLU A 347 26.25 18.59 -6.70
C GLU A 347 26.29 20.05 -6.23
N ARG A 348 25.38 20.91 -6.73
CA ARG A 348 25.22 22.32 -6.34
C ARG A 348 24.11 22.59 -5.33
N GLY A 349 23.49 21.57 -4.75
CA GLY A 349 22.45 21.70 -3.72
C GLY A 349 21.03 21.92 -4.27
N GLY A 350 20.82 21.79 -5.59
CA GLY A 350 19.51 21.71 -6.20
C GLY A 350 18.89 20.33 -5.98
N LEU A 351 17.60 20.29 -5.65
CA LEU A 351 16.87 19.04 -5.45
C LEU A 351 16.06 18.74 -6.72
N THR A 352 16.46 17.71 -7.46
CA THR A 352 15.63 17.18 -8.55
C THR A 352 15.05 15.85 -8.10
N ALA A 353 13.79 15.58 -8.43
CA ALA A 353 13.19 14.29 -8.21
C ALA A 353 12.39 13.84 -9.42
N GLU A 354 12.50 12.57 -9.75
CA GLU A 354 11.57 11.92 -10.67
C GLU A 354 10.48 11.25 -9.84
N LEU A 355 9.24 11.54 -10.16
CA LEU A 355 8.07 11.03 -9.45
C LEU A 355 7.15 10.34 -10.42
N GLU A 356 6.60 9.22 -9.99
CA GLU A 356 5.41 8.68 -10.59
C GLU A 356 4.19 9.17 -9.79
N ILE A 357 3.30 9.93 -10.43
CA ILE A 357 2.13 10.52 -9.77
C ILE A 357 0.84 10.28 -10.55
N SER A 358 -0.29 10.22 -9.84
CA SER A 358 -1.62 10.26 -10.44
C SER A 358 -2.57 11.13 -9.61
N PRO A 359 -3.48 11.89 -10.23
CA PRO A 359 -4.54 12.53 -9.47
C PRO A 359 -5.53 11.47 -8.96
N SER A 360 -5.94 11.59 -7.69
CA SER A 360 -7.02 10.80 -7.11
C SER A 360 -8.36 11.14 -7.78
N SER A 361 -9.37 10.29 -7.54
CA SER A 361 -10.75 10.72 -7.77
C SER A 361 -11.12 11.80 -6.75
N TYR A 362 -11.86 12.82 -7.18
CA TYR A 362 -12.29 13.91 -6.32
C TYR A 362 -13.67 14.41 -6.73
N GLU A 363 -14.35 15.13 -5.83
CA GLU A 363 -15.70 15.64 -6.06
C GLU A 363 -15.65 17.12 -6.46
N ARG A 364 -16.46 17.47 -7.46
CA ARG A 364 -16.80 18.86 -7.78
C ARG A 364 -18.25 19.10 -7.35
N ILE A 365 -18.46 20.13 -6.54
CA ILE A 365 -19.79 20.57 -6.13
C ILE A 365 -20.15 21.79 -6.98
N LEU A 366 -21.13 21.60 -7.86
CA LEU A 366 -21.67 22.64 -8.73
C LEU A 366 -22.50 23.66 -7.93
N PRO A 367 -22.79 24.84 -8.48
CA PRO A 367 -23.53 25.90 -7.78
C PRO A 367 -24.95 25.49 -7.35
N ASP A 368 -25.55 24.52 -8.04
CA ASP A 368 -26.85 23.94 -7.72
C ASP A 368 -26.79 22.84 -6.64
N GLY A 369 -25.61 22.54 -6.12
CA GLY A 369 -25.33 21.49 -5.14
C GLY A 369 -25.18 20.10 -5.73
N ALA A 370 -25.25 19.94 -7.07
CA ALA A 370 -24.98 18.67 -7.71
C ALA A 370 -23.50 18.28 -7.53
N ARG A 371 -23.27 16.99 -7.29
CA ARG A 371 -21.93 16.42 -7.10
C ARG A 371 -21.51 15.68 -8.35
N GLU A 372 -20.36 16.06 -8.89
CA GLU A 372 -19.73 15.41 -10.03
C GLU A 372 -18.42 14.77 -9.59
N THR A 373 -18.38 13.44 -9.61
CA THR A 373 -17.15 12.67 -9.36
C THR A 373 -16.23 12.77 -10.57
N ILE A 374 -15.06 13.38 -10.39
CA ILE A 374 -13.99 13.33 -11.36
C ILE A 374 -13.20 12.04 -11.13
N ALA A 375 -13.13 11.19 -12.15
CA ALA A 375 -12.40 9.93 -12.08
C ALA A 375 -10.90 10.16 -11.87
N ALA A 376 -10.26 9.22 -11.19
CA ALA A 376 -8.81 9.21 -11.02
C ALA A 376 -8.12 9.24 -12.39
N GLY A 377 -7.02 9.99 -12.48
CA GLY A 377 -6.23 10.08 -13.70
C GLY A 377 -5.23 8.94 -13.81
N SER A 378 -4.74 8.70 -15.02
CA SER A 378 -3.66 7.75 -15.25
C SER A 378 -2.36 8.21 -14.58
N SER A 379 -1.59 7.25 -14.06
CA SER A 379 -0.23 7.48 -13.61
C SER A 379 0.62 8.12 -14.71
N ARG A 380 1.47 9.09 -14.34
CA ARG A 380 2.44 9.72 -15.22
C ARG A 380 3.73 10.01 -14.47
N CYS A 381 4.84 9.85 -15.19
CA CYS A 381 6.15 10.24 -14.68
C CYS A 381 6.34 11.76 -14.86
N VAL A 382 6.75 12.43 -13.79
CA VAL A 382 7.12 13.84 -13.78
C VAL A 382 8.50 14.04 -13.16
N ARG A 383 9.29 14.92 -13.76
CA ARG A 383 10.51 15.45 -13.16
C ARG A 383 10.18 16.76 -12.46
N LEU A 384 10.39 16.79 -11.16
CA LEU A 384 10.14 17.93 -10.28
C LEU A 384 11.47 18.54 -9.86
N ILE A 385 11.64 19.82 -10.13
CA ILE A 385 12.84 20.58 -9.80
C ILE A 385 12.50 21.50 -8.64
N VAL A 386 13.28 21.42 -7.56
CA VAL A 386 13.13 22.24 -6.35
C VAL A 386 14.36 23.11 -6.17
N THR A 387 14.12 24.41 -6.05
CA THR A 387 15.13 25.45 -5.86
C THR A 387 14.72 26.29 -4.66
N ASP A 388 15.66 26.53 -3.73
CA ASP A 388 15.41 27.27 -2.48
C ASP A 388 14.20 26.76 -1.68
N GLY A 389 13.92 25.45 -1.76
CA GLY A 389 12.82 24.79 -1.06
C GLY A 389 11.45 24.92 -1.72
N LEU A 390 11.36 25.49 -2.93
CA LEU A 390 10.13 25.65 -3.70
C LEU A 390 10.21 24.95 -5.05
N ILE A 391 9.07 24.55 -5.62
CA ILE A 391 9.00 23.96 -6.95
C ILE A 391 9.30 25.03 -8.00
N SER A 392 10.36 24.80 -8.78
CA SER A 392 10.72 25.66 -9.91
C SER A 392 10.18 25.16 -11.25
N ALA A 393 10.08 23.84 -11.43
CA ALA A 393 9.51 23.23 -12.62
C ALA A 393 8.89 21.85 -12.33
N ILE A 394 7.85 21.52 -13.10
CA ILE A 394 7.30 20.16 -13.22
C ILE A 394 7.27 19.83 -14.72
N GLU A 395 8.07 18.85 -15.12
CA GLU A 395 8.26 18.43 -16.50
C GLU A 395 7.83 16.96 -16.66
N GLY A 396 7.47 16.54 -17.88
CA GLY A 396 7.28 15.11 -18.16
C GLY A 396 8.63 14.40 -18.23
N CYS A 397 8.72 13.18 -17.73
CA CYS A 397 9.90 12.34 -17.96
C CYS A 397 10.01 12.03 -19.47
N THR A 398 11.23 12.06 -19.99
CA THR A 398 11.55 11.78 -21.41
C THR A 398 11.84 10.32 -21.65
#